data_AF-A0A7S1ATB5-F1
#
_entry.id   AF-A0A7S1ATB5-F1
#
_cell.length_a   1.000
_cell.length_b   1.000
_cell.length_c   1.000
_cell.angle_alpha   90.00
_cell.angle_beta   90.00
_cell.angle_gamma   90.00
#
_symmetry.space_group_name_H-M   'P 1'
#
loop_
_entity.id
_entity.type
_entity.pdbx_description
1 polymer ?
#
loop_
_entity_poly.entity_id
_entity_poly.type
_entity_poly.pdbx_seq_one_letter_code
_entity_poly.pdbx_strand_id
1 'polypeptide(L)'
;LFFCWNFHLHPVARCVTFKGLALMIRYSKASWCVAFRSSWTFRLKNFRHGAVIAAGASVAALLMSVLQIVYQWEDAFVSAMGRNQVGYSVITTILGTLIVFRTSQAYSRFVDGTTTIHSLMGDLFTSASNLIAYCHYCDDKPKETIKFRNRLVRLVSLLS
;
A
#
# COMPACT_ATOMS: atom_id res chain seq x y z
N LEU A 1 25.65 -17.18 32.69
CA LEU A 1 24.38 -16.84 33.37
C LEU A 1 23.43 -16.28 32.31
N PHE A 2 22.86 -17.13 31.45
CA PHE A 2 21.61 -17.88 31.66
C PHE A 2 20.38 -17.00 31.93
N PHE A 3 19.66 -16.66 30.86
CA PHE A 3 18.24 -16.33 30.79
C PHE A 3 17.87 -16.63 29.32
N CYS A 4 17.45 -17.83 28.91
CA CYS A 4 16.28 -18.60 29.30
C CYS A 4 15.00 -17.74 29.32
N TRP A 5 14.59 -17.26 28.13
CA TRP A 5 13.18 -16.93 27.90
C TRP A 5 12.51 -18.11 27.22
N ASN A 6 11.65 -18.73 28.03
CA ASN A 6 10.81 -19.88 27.79
C ASN A 6 9.70 -19.50 26.79
N PHE A 7 9.83 -19.92 25.52
CA PHE A 7 8.77 -19.78 24.52
C PHE A 7 7.90 -21.04 24.58
N HIS A 8 6.76 -20.90 25.27
CA HIS A 8 5.75 -21.93 25.44
C HIS A 8 5.04 -22.17 24.10
N LEU A 9 5.51 -23.16 23.34
CA LEU A 9 4.84 -23.65 22.12
C LEU A 9 3.53 -24.36 22.49
N HIS A 10 2.40 -23.80 22.08
CA HIS A 10 1.18 -24.56 21.85
C HIS A 10 1.09 -24.99 20.37
N PRO A 11 0.54 -26.17 20.07
CA PRO A 11 0.71 -26.85 18.79
C PRO A 11 -0.34 -26.39 17.79
N VAL A 12 0.06 -25.66 16.75
CA VAL A 12 -0.78 -25.55 15.54
C VAL A 12 -0.35 -26.65 14.58
N ALA A 13 -0.80 -27.86 14.91
CA ALA A 13 -0.92 -28.93 13.95
C ALA A 13 -1.98 -28.51 12.91
N ARG A 14 -1.54 -28.04 11.75
CA ARG A 14 -2.29 -28.31 10.52
C ARG A 14 -1.33 -28.68 9.40
N CYS A 15 -1.40 -29.96 9.10
CA CYS A 15 -0.70 -30.66 8.04
C CYS A 15 -1.05 -30.03 6.68
N VAL A 16 -0.13 -29.26 6.10
CA VAL A 16 -0.19 -28.92 4.68
C VAL A 16 0.85 -29.77 3.96
N THR A 17 0.42 -30.96 3.56
CA THR A 17 1.10 -31.84 2.62
C THR A 17 1.16 -31.17 1.24
N PHE A 18 2.16 -30.31 1.02
CA PHE A 18 2.53 -29.86 -0.31
C PHE A 18 3.50 -30.89 -0.92
N LYS A 19 2.95 -31.87 -1.64
CA LYS A 19 3.73 -32.75 -2.53
C LYS A 19 4.34 -31.90 -3.63
N GLY A 20 5.63 -32.12 -3.86
CA GLY A 20 6.44 -31.32 -4.77
C GLY A 20 6.03 -31.45 -6.23
N LEU A 21 6.25 -30.37 -6.96
CA LEU A 21 7.00 -30.32 -8.22
C LEU A 21 7.02 -28.86 -8.68
N ALA A 22 8.06 -28.52 -9.43
CA ALA A 22 8.41 -27.18 -9.92
C ALA A 22 7.26 -26.51 -10.68
N LEU A 23 6.32 -25.89 -9.96
CA LEU A 23 5.33 -25.02 -10.55
C LEU A 23 5.92 -23.62 -10.56
N MET A 24 6.66 -23.35 -11.64
CA MET A 24 6.90 -22.01 -12.17
C MET A 24 5.68 -21.15 -11.86
N ILE A 25 5.88 -20.05 -11.13
CA ILE A 25 4.83 -19.10 -10.81
C ILE A 25 4.29 -18.58 -12.14
N ARG A 26 3.23 -19.20 -12.65
CA ARG A 26 2.48 -18.71 -13.79
C ARG A 26 1.70 -17.51 -13.28
N TYR A 27 2.22 -16.33 -13.55
CA TYR A 27 1.44 -15.10 -13.47
C TYR A 27 0.33 -15.17 -14.50
N SER A 28 -0.85 -15.61 -14.06
CA SER A 28 -2.08 -15.52 -14.85
C SER A 28 -2.38 -14.04 -15.07
N LYS A 29 -2.49 -13.63 -16.33
CA LYS A 29 -2.92 -12.28 -16.71
C LYS A 29 -4.39 -12.11 -16.31
N ALA A 30 -4.64 -11.79 -15.05
CA ALA A 30 -5.96 -11.36 -14.57
C ALA A 30 -6.22 -9.93 -15.04
N SER A 31 -6.52 -9.76 -16.33
CA SER A 31 -6.78 -8.46 -16.97
C SER A 31 -8.11 -7.81 -16.56
N TRP A 32 -8.92 -8.48 -15.74
CA TRP A 32 -10.28 -8.04 -15.39
C TRP A 32 -10.50 -7.71 -13.90
N CYS A 33 -9.50 -7.94 -13.03
CA CYS A 33 -9.68 -7.82 -11.56
C CYS A 33 -8.88 -6.66 -10.93
N VAL A 34 -8.68 -5.56 -11.65
CA VAL A 34 -8.23 -4.30 -11.03
C VAL A 34 -9.45 -3.42 -10.71
N ALA A 35 -10.48 -3.41 -11.57
CA ALA A 35 -11.71 -2.65 -11.33
C ALA A 35 -12.56 -3.25 -10.19
N PHE A 36 -12.68 -4.58 -10.08
CA PHE A 36 -13.42 -5.21 -8.97
C PHE A 36 -12.71 -5.12 -7.62
N ARG A 37 -11.38 -4.91 -7.61
CA ARG A 37 -10.64 -4.60 -6.38
C ARG A 37 -10.98 -3.20 -5.84
N SER A 38 -11.42 -2.27 -6.70
CA SER A 38 -11.90 -0.93 -6.31
C SER A 38 -13.03 -0.99 -5.26
N SER A 39 -14.00 -1.91 -5.43
CA SER A 39 -15.12 -2.04 -4.49
C SER A 39 -14.68 -2.51 -3.08
N TRP A 40 -13.61 -3.32 -2.99
CA TRP A 40 -12.99 -3.69 -1.71
C TRP A 40 -12.08 -2.58 -1.15
N THR A 41 -11.48 -1.75 -2.00
CA THR A 41 -10.67 -0.58 -1.59
C THR A 41 -11.52 0.51 -0.91
N PHE A 42 -12.82 0.60 -1.22
CA PHE A 42 -13.75 1.53 -0.54
C PHE A 42 -14.01 1.22 0.94
N ARG A 43 -13.62 0.04 1.46
CA ARG A 43 -13.77 -0.29 2.89
C ARG A 43 -12.71 0.33 3.81
N LEU A 44 -11.66 0.94 3.26
CA LEU A 44 -10.69 1.67 4.09
C LEU A 44 -11.28 3.01 4.54
N LYS A 45 -11.32 3.23 5.87
CA LYS A 45 -11.86 4.46 6.48
C LYS A 45 -11.26 5.74 5.91
N ASN A 46 -9.97 5.71 5.54
CA ASN A 46 -9.25 6.84 4.94
C ASN A 46 -9.76 7.20 3.53
N PHE A 47 -10.15 6.19 2.74
CA PHE A 47 -10.65 6.40 1.38
C PHE A 47 -12.09 6.93 1.38
N ARG A 48 -12.90 6.53 2.38
CA ARG A 48 -14.26 7.06 2.58
C ARG A 48 -14.27 8.57 2.77
N HIS A 49 -13.32 9.12 3.52
CA HIS A 49 -13.23 10.58 3.71
C HIS A 49 -12.88 11.32 2.42
N GLY A 50 -11.94 10.80 1.62
CA GLY A 50 -11.61 11.38 0.32
C GLY A 50 -12.80 11.36 -0.64
N ALA A 51 -13.52 10.24 -0.69
CA ALA A 51 -14.71 10.08 -1.53
C ALA A 51 -15.84 11.05 -1.13
N VAL A 52 -16.07 11.27 0.17
CA VAL A 52 -17.09 12.24 0.64
C VAL A 52 -16.74 13.67 0.24
N ILE A 53 -15.46 14.07 0.32
CA ILE A 53 -15.02 15.41 -0.09
C ILE A 53 -15.18 15.57 -1.61
N ALA A 54 -14.78 14.57 -2.39
CA ALA A 54 -14.92 14.59 -3.85
C ALA A 54 -16.38 14.60 -4.31
N ALA A 55 -17.24 13.81 -3.64
CA ALA A 55 -18.68 13.81 -3.90
C ALA A 55 -19.33 15.16 -3.53
N GLY A 56 -18.89 15.79 -2.43
CA GLY A 56 -19.33 17.14 -2.07
C GLY A 56 -18.98 18.16 -3.15
N ALA A 57 -17.76 18.09 -3.70
CA ALA A 57 -17.31 18.97 -4.77
C ALA A 57 -18.07 18.74 -6.09
N SER A 58 -18.32 17.48 -6.48
CA SER A 58 -19.07 17.17 -7.70
C SER A 58 -20.55 17.57 -7.59
N VAL A 59 -21.17 17.39 -6.43
CA VAL A 59 -22.55 17.84 -6.18
C VAL A 59 -22.62 19.37 -6.23
N ALA A 60 -21.67 20.08 -5.62
CA ALA A 60 -21.62 21.54 -5.69
C ALA A 60 -21.40 22.05 -7.13
N ALA A 61 -20.53 21.39 -7.90
CA ALA A 61 -20.32 21.72 -9.31
C ALA A 61 -21.57 21.49 -10.16
N LEU A 62 -22.26 20.35 -9.99
CA LEU A 62 -23.51 20.06 -10.67
C LEU A 62 -24.61 21.05 -10.27
N LEU A 63 -24.71 21.40 -8.99
CA LEU A 63 -25.65 22.39 -8.50
C LEU A 63 -25.41 23.75 -9.16
N MET A 64 -24.14 24.16 -9.28
CA MET A 64 -23.75 25.39 -9.97
C MET A 64 -24.08 25.32 -11.48
N SER A 65 -23.82 24.20 -12.15
CA SER A 65 -24.15 24.03 -13.57
C SER A 65 -25.66 24.02 -13.84
N VAL A 66 -26.46 23.46 -12.94
CA VAL A 66 -27.94 23.49 -13.05
C VAL A 66 -28.48 24.90 -12.82
N LEU A 67 -27.92 25.64 -11.86
CA LEU A 67 -28.28 27.05 -11.62
C LEU A 67 -27.89 27.96 -12.80
N GLN A 68 -26.79 27.67 -13.50
CA GLN A 68 -26.36 28.41 -14.70
C GLN A 68 -27.39 28.32 -15.83
N ILE A 69 -27.91 27.11 -16.10
CA ILE A 69 -28.87 26.87 -17.18
C ILE A 69 -30.21 27.57 -16.91
N VAL A 70 -30.62 27.67 -15.64
CA VAL A 70 -31.93 28.21 -15.26
C VAL A 70 -31.96 29.74 -15.20
N TYR A 71 -30.83 30.40 -14.93
CA TYR A 71 -30.86 31.79 -14.44
C TYR A 71 -30.01 32.80 -15.25
N GLN A 72 -29.37 32.45 -16.37
CA GLN A 72 -28.67 33.40 -17.29
C GLN A 72 -27.74 34.46 -16.61
N TRP A 73 -27.26 34.27 -15.37
CA TRP A 73 -26.34 35.18 -14.66
C TRP A 73 -24.88 35.06 -15.13
N GLU A 74 -24.68 34.77 -16.41
CA GLU A 74 -23.39 34.31 -16.98
C GLU A 74 -22.26 35.36 -16.84
N ASP A 75 -22.60 36.65 -16.79
CA ASP A 75 -21.61 37.72 -16.88
C ASP A 75 -21.12 38.25 -15.52
N ALA A 76 -21.79 37.95 -14.41
CA ALA A 76 -21.44 38.59 -13.14
C ALA A 76 -20.23 37.94 -12.46
N PHE A 77 -20.17 36.62 -12.37
CA PHE A 77 -19.14 35.93 -11.58
C PHE A 77 -17.81 35.77 -12.34
N VAL A 78 -17.86 35.33 -13.60
CA VAL A 78 -16.65 35.17 -14.43
C VAL A 78 -16.03 36.54 -14.73
N SER A 79 -16.84 37.57 -15.04
CA SER A 79 -16.31 38.93 -15.22
C SER A 79 -15.94 39.63 -13.90
N ALA A 80 -16.52 39.29 -12.75
CA ALA A 80 -16.05 39.78 -11.45
C ALA A 80 -14.71 39.15 -11.03
N MET A 81 -14.48 37.87 -11.36
CA MET A 81 -13.20 37.22 -11.10
C MET A 81 -12.12 37.68 -12.08
N GLY A 82 -12.48 37.89 -13.36
CA GLY A 82 -11.60 38.51 -14.35
C GLY A 82 -11.24 39.98 -14.05
N ARG A 83 -12.12 40.74 -13.38
CA ARG A 83 -11.82 42.11 -12.91
C ARG A 83 -10.83 42.16 -11.75
N ASN A 84 -10.74 41.12 -10.93
CA ASN A 84 -9.88 41.06 -9.75
C ASN A 84 -8.72 40.08 -9.95
N GLN A 85 -7.83 40.39 -10.90
CA GLN A 85 -6.63 39.60 -11.21
C GLN A 85 -5.81 39.23 -9.96
N VAL A 86 -5.71 40.16 -9.00
CA VAL A 86 -5.00 39.95 -7.73
C VAL A 86 -5.64 38.85 -6.88
N GLY A 87 -6.98 38.80 -6.82
CA GLY A 87 -7.70 37.79 -6.01
C GLY A 87 -7.48 36.38 -6.54
N TYR A 88 -7.53 36.19 -7.86
CA TYR A 88 -7.28 34.90 -8.50
C TYR A 88 -5.83 34.43 -8.27
N SER A 89 -4.84 35.33 -8.39
CA SER A 89 -3.44 35.01 -8.13
C SER A 89 -3.18 34.59 -6.67
N VAL A 90 -3.83 35.25 -5.70
CA VAL A 90 -3.67 34.89 -4.28
C VAL A 90 -4.28 33.53 -3.98
N ILE A 91 -5.49 33.26 -4.48
CA ILE A 91 -6.17 31.98 -4.29
C ILE A 91 -5.33 30.84 -4.90
N THR A 92 -4.87 30.99 -6.15
CA THR A 92 -4.06 29.96 -6.83
C THR A 92 -2.72 29.73 -6.13
N THR A 93 -2.09 30.77 -5.58
CA THR A 93 -0.87 30.66 -4.77
C THR A 93 -1.14 29.86 -3.50
N ILE A 94 -2.20 30.19 -2.74
CA ILE A 94 -2.55 29.49 -1.50
C ILE A 94 -2.88 28.02 -1.78
N LEU A 95 -3.68 27.72 -2.81
CA LEU A 95 -3.97 26.34 -3.20
C LEU A 95 -2.71 25.59 -3.62
N GLY A 96 -1.84 26.21 -4.44
CA GLY A 96 -0.58 25.62 -4.88
C GLY A 96 0.30 25.25 -3.69
N THR A 97 0.49 26.18 -2.76
CA THR A 97 1.25 25.95 -1.53
C THR A 97 0.61 24.86 -0.66
N LEU A 98 -0.71 24.87 -0.46
CA LEU A 98 -1.42 23.86 0.33
C LEU A 98 -1.25 22.44 -0.23
N ILE A 99 -1.33 22.29 -1.55
CA ILE A 99 -1.17 20.99 -2.24
C ILE A 99 0.25 20.45 -2.03
N VAL A 100 1.27 21.30 -2.16
CA VAL A 100 2.67 20.90 -1.94
C VAL A 100 2.89 20.46 -0.49
N PHE A 101 2.40 21.22 0.50
CA PHE A 101 2.53 20.84 1.91
C PHE A 101 1.84 19.50 2.23
N ARG A 102 0.61 19.30 1.75
CA ARG A 102 -0.12 18.03 1.91
C ARG A 102 0.62 16.86 1.29
N THR A 103 1.17 17.05 0.08
CA THR A 103 1.89 16.00 -0.64
C THR A 103 3.21 15.67 0.05
N SER A 104 3.93 16.68 0.55
CA SER A 104 5.18 16.48 1.29
C SER A 104 4.98 15.63 2.55
N GLN A 105 3.93 15.88 3.34
CA GLN A 105 3.64 15.09 4.53
C GLN A 105 3.27 13.63 4.20
N ALA A 106 2.48 13.42 3.14
CA ALA A 106 2.14 12.08 2.68
C ALA A 106 3.38 11.34 2.14
N TYR A 107 4.23 12.05 1.41
CA TYR A 107 5.48 11.52 0.84
C TYR A 107 6.46 11.09 1.95
N SER A 108 6.65 11.90 2.99
CA SER A 108 7.51 11.53 4.13
C SER A 108 7.08 10.20 4.74
N ARG A 109 5.78 10.03 5.04
CA ARG A 109 5.27 8.77 5.62
C ARG A 109 5.40 7.58 4.68
N PHE A 110 5.27 7.82 3.37
CA PHE A 110 5.50 6.78 2.38
C PHE A 110 6.96 6.35 2.37
N VAL A 111 7.89 7.31 2.34
CA VAL A 111 9.33 7.03 2.38
C VAL A 111 9.71 6.29 3.66
N ASP A 112 9.27 6.77 4.83
CA ASP A 112 9.53 6.13 6.12
C ASP A 112 9.03 4.67 6.15
N GLY A 113 7.84 4.44 5.60
CA GLY A 113 7.29 3.09 5.45
C GLY A 113 8.12 2.20 4.51
N THR A 114 8.54 2.73 3.36
CA THR A 114 9.37 1.99 2.40
C THR A 114 10.75 1.66 2.96
N THR A 115 11.40 2.58 3.66
CA THR A 115 12.68 2.37 4.33
C THR A 115 12.57 1.28 5.39
N THR A 116 11.49 1.29 6.19
CA THR A 116 11.25 0.27 7.22
C THR A 116 11.06 -1.13 6.62
N ILE A 117 10.33 -1.23 5.51
CA ILE A 117 10.17 -2.52 4.80
C ILE A 117 11.51 -2.97 4.22
N HIS A 118 12.29 -2.04 3.67
CA HIS A 118 13.61 -2.35 3.10
C HIS A 118 14.58 -2.87 4.16
N SER A 119 14.60 -2.27 5.36
CA SER A 119 15.43 -2.75 6.48
C SER A 119 14.97 -4.13 6.96
N LEU A 120 13.65 -4.35 7.10
CA LEU A 120 13.10 -5.65 7.49
C LEU A 120 13.51 -6.76 6.51
N MET A 121 13.52 -6.46 5.21
CA MET A 121 13.98 -7.41 4.19
C MET A 121 15.45 -7.78 4.40
N GLY A 122 16.31 -6.81 4.70
CA GLY A 122 17.70 -7.05 5.06
C GLY A 122 17.87 -8.00 6.25
N ASP A 123 17.09 -7.78 7.31
CA ASP A 123 17.09 -8.62 8.52
C ASP A 123 16.61 -10.04 8.25
N LEU A 124 15.60 -10.19 7.39
CA LEU A 124 15.08 -11.49 6.98
C LEU A 124 16.07 -12.27 6.12
N PHE A 125 16.78 -11.62 5.20
CA PHE A 125 17.86 -12.25 4.44
C PHE A 125 19.00 -12.72 5.35
N THR A 126 19.39 -11.89 6.32
CA THR A 126 20.42 -12.22 7.30
C THR A 126 19.99 -13.41 8.17
N SER A 127 18.75 -13.39 8.66
CA SER A 127 18.19 -14.48 9.47
C SER A 127 18.08 -15.80 8.70
N ALA A 128 17.66 -15.74 7.43
CA ALA A 128 17.58 -16.91 6.56
C ALA A 128 18.96 -17.51 6.28
N SER A 129 19.98 -16.67 6.04
CA SER A 129 21.36 -17.13 5.85
C SER A 129 21.90 -17.85 7.09
N ASN A 130 21.67 -17.29 8.29
CA ASN A 130 22.08 -17.90 9.55
C ASN A 130 21.38 -19.25 9.79
N LEU A 131 20.08 -19.37 9.49
CA LEU A 131 19.35 -20.63 9.56
C LEU A 131 19.93 -21.69 8.61
N ILE A 132 20.28 -21.31 7.38
CA ILE A 132 20.91 -22.22 6.42
C ILE A 132 22.28 -22.69 6.92
N ALA A 133 23.07 -21.80 7.51
CA ALA A 133 24.36 -22.13 8.13
C ALA A 133 24.20 -23.11 9.30
N TYR A 134 23.22 -22.91 10.19
CA TYR A 134 22.94 -23.86 11.28
C TYR A 134 22.51 -25.24 10.77
N CYS A 135 21.78 -25.29 9.64
CA CYS A 135 21.45 -26.57 8.99
C CYS A 135 22.67 -27.28 8.39
N HIS A 136 23.83 -26.63 8.25
CA HIS A 136 25.07 -27.30 7.82
C HIS A 136 25.78 -28.00 9.00
N TYR A 137 25.59 -27.51 10.23
CA TYR A 137 26.20 -28.09 11.43
C TYR A 137 25.33 -29.14 12.13
N CYS A 138 24.05 -29.25 11.79
CA CYS A 138 23.18 -30.30 12.32
C CYS A 138 23.38 -31.62 11.55
N ASP A 139 23.85 -32.65 12.25
CA ASP A 139 24.11 -34.00 11.71
C ASP A 139 22.83 -34.85 11.63
N ASP A 140 21.75 -34.23 11.14
CA ASP A 140 20.41 -34.82 11.06
C ASP A 140 20.13 -35.33 9.64
N LYS A 141 19.01 -36.05 9.45
CA LYS A 141 18.69 -36.70 8.15
C LYS A 141 18.78 -35.70 6.97
N PRO A 142 19.65 -35.93 5.96
CA PRO A 142 19.92 -34.96 4.89
C PRO A 142 18.70 -34.64 4.02
N LYS A 143 17.71 -35.52 3.99
CA LYS A 143 16.44 -35.29 3.26
C LYS A 143 15.58 -34.19 3.89
N GLU A 144 15.57 -34.08 5.21
CA GLU A 144 14.75 -33.08 5.92
C GLU A 144 15.39 -31.68 5.87
N THR A 145 16.72 -31.60 5.94
CA THR A 145 17.45 -30.31 5.85
C THR A 145 17.30 -29.67 4.47
N ILE A 146 17.36 -30.45 3.39
CA ILE A 146 17.11 -29.97 2.02
C ILE A 146 15.66 -29.45 1.88
N LYS A 147 14.68 -30.16 2.44
CA LYS A 147 13.28 -29.75 2.40
C LYS A 147 13.02 -28.45 3.17
N PHE A 148 13.69 -28.28 4.31
CA PHE A 148 13.63 -27.05 5.10
C PHE A 148 14.28 -25.86 4.35
N ARG A 149 15.49 -26.02 3.81
CA ARG A 149 16.18 -25.00 3.01
C ARG A 149 15.31 -24.52 1.83
N ASN A 150 14.71 -25.45 1.09
CA ASN A 150 13.82 -25.12 -0.03
C ASN A 150 12.56 -24.35 0.41
N ARG A 151 12.02 -24.63 1.60
CA ARG A 151 10.89 -23.87 2.15
C ARG A 151 11.30 -22.45 2.53
N LEU A 152 12.43 -22.30 3.22
CA LEU A 152 12.97 -21.00 3.60
C LEU A 152 13.23 -20.10 2.39
N VAL A 153 13.91 -20.62 1.37
CA VAL A 153 14.17 -19.86 0.12
C VAL A 153 12.86 -19.43 -0.53
N ARG A 154 11.86 -20.31 -0.57
CA ARG A 154 10.54 -19.97 -1.15
C ARG A 154 9.76 -18.93 -0.34
N LEU A 155 9.86 -18.97 0.99
CA LEU A 155 9.27 -17.96 1.88
C LEU A 155 9.91 -16.59 1.66
N VAL A 156 11.23 -16.53 1.57
CA VAL A 156 11.99 -15.29 1.33
C VAL A 156 11.72 -14.75 -0.09
N SER A 157 11.65 -15.61 -1.11
CA SER A 157 11.29 -15.19 -2.47
C SER A 157 9.82 -14.76 -2.64
N LEU A 158 8.91 -15.15 -1.75
CA LEU A 158 7.52 -14.66 -1.77
C LEU A 158 7.37 -13.27 -1.14
N LEU A 159 8.31 -12.90 -0.28
CA LEU A 159 8.31 -11.61 0.41
C LEU A 159 9.08 -10.53 -0.37
N SER A 160 9.98 -10.96 -1.27
CA SER A 160 10.74 -10.11 -2.21
C SER A 160 9.99 -9.85 -3.50
#